data_AF-A0A1Q3MZK7-F1
#
_entry.id   AF-A0A1Q3MZK7-F1
#
_cell.length_a   1.000
_cell.length_b   1.000
_cell.length_c   1.000
_cell.angle_alpha   90.00
_cell.angle_beta   90.00
_cell.angle_gamma   90.00
#
_symmetry.space_group_name_H-M   'P 1'
#
loop_
_entity.id
_entity.type
_entity.pdbx_description
1 polymer ?
#
loop_
_entity_poly.entity_id
_entity_poly.type
_entity_poly.pdbx_seq_one_letter_code
_entity_poly.pdbx_strand_id
1 'polypeptide(L)'
;MASCKKNEASLYSCDPVVHQFVAGTSWEGINREELSNYQIDTLIAIFRSVSSENKASIWREKMDLLLATESFSDDEAAFIQSIRDAITPELYVNTPDNQAIPDSLENSVKQRAVVYSWSEEDVLYYFALPHSRTQLIDYIQKSNKEGGGTSAGVNDCSCNFSMNRCRMLDYRICANYGCNVLPSGCGFLFRGSCDGNCF
;
A
#
# COMPACT_ATOMS: atom_id res chain seq x y z
N MET A 1 -2.70 -9.77 -24.48
CA MET A 1 -1.46 -9.98 -23.70
C MET A 1 -0.73 -8.66 -23.61
N ALA A 2 -0.96 -7.87 -22.55
CA ALA A 2 -0.14 -6.71 -22.25
C ALA A 2 0.81 -7.12 -21.11
N SER A 3 1.94 -7.70 -21.49
CA SER A 3 3.07 -7.92 -20.58
C SER A 3 3.87 -6.62 -20.56
N CYS A 4 4.02 -6.02 -19.38
CA CYS A 4 4.89 -4.87 -19.17
C CYS A 4 6.29 -5.18 -19.73
N LYS A 5 6.80 -4.38 -20.66
CA LYS A 5 8.17 -4.54 -21.23
C LYS A 5 9.16 -3.80 -20.34
N LYS A 6 10.32 -4.41 -20.10
CA LYS A 6 11.38 -3.97 -19.16
C LYS A 6 11.99 -2.57 -19.39
N ASN A 7 11.59 -1.84 -20.44
CA ASN A 7 12.37 -0.73 -21.00
C ASN A 7 11.66 0.63 -21.06
N GLU A 8 10.53 0.81 -20.37
CA GLU A 8 9.89 2.14 -20.30
C GLU A 8 10.32 2.86 -19.02
N ALA A 9 10.77 4.10 -19.19
CA ALA A 9 11.10 5.01 -18.10
C ALA A 9 9.92 5.09 -17.12
N SER A 10 10.21 4.96 -15.82
CA SER A 10 9.26 5.08 -14.69
C SER A 10 7.88 4.44 -14.92
N LEU A 11 7.82 3.10 -14.90
CA LEU A 11 6.54 2.38 -14.95
C LEU A 11 5.75 2.53 -13.63
N TYR A 12 4.60 3.20 -13.69
CA TYR A 12 3.72 3.42 -12.52
C TYR A 12 2.60 2.36 -12.36
N SER A 13 2.10 1.82 -13.47
CA SER A 13 1.06 0.78 -13.52
C SER A 13 1.27 -0.16 -14.71
N CYS A 14 0.77 -1.40 -14.60
CA CYS A 14 0.71 -2.34 -15.73
C CYS A 14 -0.59 -2.24 -16.54
N ASP A 15 -1.60 -1.52 -16.03
CA ASP A 15 -2.73 -1.05 -16.83
C ASP A 15 -2.29 0.20 -17.64
N PRO A 16 -2.33 0.16 -18.98
CA PRO A 16 -1.91 1.28 -19.82
C PRO A 16 -2.77 2.54 -19.64
N VAL A 17 -4.06 2.40 -19.31
CA VAL A 17 -4.96 3.53 -19.04
C VAL A 17 -4.56 4.21 -17.74
N VAL A 18 -4.35 3.43 -16.67
CA VAL A 18 -3.90 3.96 -15.38
C VAL A 18 -2.49 4.56 -15.49
N HIS A 19 -1.59 3.90 -16.21
CA HIS A 19 -0.24 4.41 -16.43
C HIS A 19 -0.28 5.76 -17.16
N GLN A 20 -1.02 5.86 -18.26
CA GLN A 20 -1.13 7.09 -19.04
C GLN A 20 -1.77 8.22 -18.23
N PHE A 21 -2.79 7.91 -17.43
CA PHE A 21 -3.42 8.87 -16.52
C PHE A 21 -2.40 9.48 -15.54
N VAL A 22 -1.61 8.62 -14.88
CA VAL A 22 -0.62 9.09 -13.89
C VAL A 22 0.56 9.80 -14.57
N ALA A 23 1.06 9.28 -15.68
CA ALA A 23 2.19 9.86 -16.39
C ALA A 23 1.90 11.25 -17.01
N GLY A 24 0.63 11.57 -17.26
CA GLY A 24 0.21 12.83 -17.89
C GLY A 24 0.13 14.04 -16.95
N THR A 25 0.37 13.88 -15.64
CA THR A 25 0.20 14.96 -14.64
C THR A 25 1.20 14.80 -13.49
N SER A 26 1.62 15.91 -12.89
CA SER A 26 2.39 15.87 -11.64
C SER A 26 1.45 15.69 -10.46
N TRP A 27 1.73 14.69 -9.63
CA TRP A 27 0.95 14.38 -8.43
C TRP A 27 1.63 14.84 -7.14
N GLU A 28 2.78 15.50 -7.26
CA GLU A 28 3.52 16.02 -6.11
C GLU A 28 2.64 17.01 -5.31
N GLY A 29 2.61 16.86 -3.99
CA GLY A 29 1.75 17.63 -3.10
C GLY A 29 0.37 17.01 -2.85
N ILE A 30 0.00 15.90 -3.51
CA ILE A 30 -1.26 15.20 -3.18
C ILE A 30 -1.24 14.72 -1.73
N ASN A 31 -2.30 15.03 -0.99
CA ASN A 31 -2.43 14.60 0.41
C ASN A 31 -3.16 13.25 0.54
N ARG A 32 -3.20 12.69 1.75
CA ARG A 32 -3.85 11.40 2.04
C ARG A 32 -5.34 11.39 1.67
N GLU A 33 -6.06 12.48 1.96
CA GLU A 33 -7.49 12.57 1.70
C GLU A 33 -7.81 12.54 0.21
N GLU A 34 -7.13 13.38 -0.57
CA GLU A 34 -7.25 13.42 -2.02
C GLU A 34 -6.89 12.09 -2.65
N LEU A 35 -5.78 11.48 -2.21
CA LEU A 35 -5.32 10.19 -2.69
C LEU A 35 -6.34 9.07 -2.42
N SER A 36 -7.02 9.11 -1.27
CA SER A 36 -8.03 8.12 -0.87
C SER A 36 -9.35 8.16 -1.65
N ASN A 37 -9.53 9.13 -2.56
CA ASN A 37 -10.70 9.21 -3.43
C ASN A 37 -10.58 8.35 -4.71
N TYR A 38 -9.39 7.83 -4.99
CA TYR A 38 -9.12 7.02 -6.18
C TYR A 38 -9.32 5.53 -5.90
N GLN A 39 -9.68 4.76 -6.94
CA GLN A 39 -9.62 3.30 -6.88
C GLN A 39 -8.20 2.84 -6.60
N ILE A 40 -8.06 1.68 -5.95
CA ILE A 40 -6.76 1.23 -5.40
C ILE A 40 -5.65 1.18 -6.45
N ASP A 41 -5.93 0.70 -7.66
CA ASP A 41 -4.91 0.59 -8.71
C ASP A 41 -4.40 1.97 -9.16
N THR A 42 -5.32 2.94 -9.30
CA THR A 42 -4.98 4.33 -9.59
C THR A 42 -4.25 4.99 -8.42
N LEU A 43 -4.74 4.76 -7.20
CA LEU A 43 -4.15 5.28 -5.97
C LEU A 43 -2.68 4.85 -5.84
N ILE A 44 -2.39 3.56 -6.04
CA ILE A 44 -1.02 3.02 -5.95
C ILE A 44 -0.15 3.57 -7.07
N ALA A 45 -0.69 3.69 -8.28
CA ALA A 45 0.05 4.29 -9.39
C ALA A 45 0.42 5.75 -9.09
N ILE A 46 -0.52 6.55 -8.55
CA ILE A 46 -0.24 7.92 -8.08
C ILE A 46 0.83 7.90 -7.00
N PHE A 47 0.69 7.06 -5.97
CA PHE A 47 1.67 6.94 -4.89
C PHE A 47 3.08 6.62 -5.40
N ARG A 48 3.22 5.78 -6.42
CA ARG A 48 4.52 5.47 -7.04
C ARG A 48 5.15 6.66 -7.75
N SER A 49 4.32 7.54 -8.31
CA SER A 49 4.76 8.69 -9.10
C SER A 49 5.28 9.87 -8.29
N VAL A 50 4.94 9.95 -7.00
CA VAL A 50 5.34 11.05 -6.12
C VAL A 50 6.69 10.80 -5.42
N SER A 51 7.28 11.88 -4.92
CA SER A 51 8.56 11.87 -4.19
C SER A 51 8.51 11.05 -2.90
N SER A 52 9.68 10.71 -2.36
CA SER A 52 9.80 10.06 -1.05
C SER A 52 9.24 10.93 0.08
N GLU A 53 9.40 12.25 -0.03
CA GLU A 53 8.88 13.25 0.88
C GLU A 53 7.35 13.20 0.93
N ASN A 54 6.71 13.17 -0.23
CA ASN A 54 5.26 13.11 -0.33
C ASN A 54 4.71 11.76 0.16
N LYS A 55 5.38 10.65 -0.17
CA LYS A 55 5.04 9.30 0.36
C LYS A 55 5.05 9.28 1.88
N ALA A 56 6.10 9.85 2.49
CA ALA A 56 6.20 9.96 3.94
C ALA A 56 5.14 10.89 4.53
N SER A 57 4.76 11.98 3.85
CA SER A 57 3.66 12.85 4.29
C SER A 57 2.34 12.10 4.35
N ILE A 58 1.95 11.42 3.26
CA ILE A 58 0.69 10.66 3.16
C ILE A 58 0.53 9.67 4.32
N TRP A 59 1.58 8.92 4.64
CA TRP A 59 1.52 7.93 5.71
C TRP A 59 1.57 8.54 7.11
N ARG A 60 2.25 9.68 7.31
CA ARG A 60 2.18 10.42 8.57
C ARG A 60 0.78 11.00 8.80
N GLU A 61 0.16 11.56 7.77
CA GLU A 61 -1.24 12.02 7.80
C GLU A 61 -2.19 10.87 8.12
N LYS A 62 -1.91 9.65 7.63
CA LYS A 62 -2.67 8.45 8.01
C LYS A 62 -2.53 8.15 9.51
N MET A 63 -1.32 8.16 10.07
CA MET A 63 -1.15 7.93 11.51
C MET A 63 -1.81 9.03 12.35
N ASP A 64 -1.75 10.29 11.91
CA ASP A 64 -2.44 11.43 12.54
C ASP A 64 -3.95 11.22 12.55
N LEU A 65 -4.52 10.75 11.44
CA LEU A 65 -5.94 10.40 11.36
C LEU A 65 -6.30 9.29 12.37
N LEU A 66 -5.49 8.23 12.46
CA LEU A 66 -5.74 7.13 13.39
C LEU A 66 -5.75 7.63 14.84
N LEU A 67 -4.74 8.41 15.24
CA LEU A 67 -4.65 9.00 16.57
C LEU A 67 -5.82 9.95 16.90
N ALA A 68 -6.39 10.61 15.88
CA ALA A 68 -7.51 11.53 16.06
C ALA A 68 -8.89 10.86 16.09
N THR A 69 -9.03 9.66 15.52
CA THR A 69 -10.36 9.07 15.24
C THR A 69 -10.60 7.71 15.91
N GLU A 70 -9.56 6.95 16.19
CA GLU A 70 -9.69 5.63 16.82
C GLU A 70 -9.53 5.74 18.34
N SER A 71 -10.20 4.85 19.08
CA SER A 71 -10.15 4.81 20.55
C SER A 71 -9.03 3.89 21.03
N PHE A 72 -7.78 4.36 20.91
CA PHE A 72 -6.61 3.64 21.41
C PHE A 72 -6.41 3.83 22.91
N SER A 73 -5.86 2.80 23.57
CA SER A 73 -5.20 2.97 24.87
C SER A 73 -3.95 3.84 24.75
N ASP A 74 -3.46 4.37 25.88
CA ASP A 74 -2.26 5.20 25.90
C ASP A 74 -1.03 4.48 25.28
N ASP A 75 -0.88 3.18 25.54
CA ASP A 75 0.21 2.36 25.00
C ASP A 75 0.07 2.11 23.49
N GLU A 76 -1.15 1.94 22.99
CA GLU A 76 -1.42 1.82 21.55
C GLU A 76 -1.16 3.15 20.83
N ALA A 77 -1.66 4.26 21.39
CA ALA A 77 -1.45 5.59 20.84
C ALA A 77 0.05 5.94 20.79
N ALA A 78 0.79 5.66 21.86
CA ALA A 78 2.24 5.84 21.90
C ALA A 78 2.96 4.99 20.84
N PHE A 79 2.49 3.75 20.60
CA PHE A 79 3.05 2.91 19.56
C PHE A 79 2.75 3.45 18.15
N ILE A 80 1.52 3.85 17.85
CA ILE A 80 1.15 4.48 16.57
C ILE A 80 1.96 5.76 16.34
N GLN A 81 2.15 6.58 17.37
CA GLN A 81 3.01 7.77 17.31
C GLN A 81 4.46 7.39 16.98
N SER A 82 5.00 6.32 17.56
CA SER A 82 6.36 5.86 17.22
C SER A 82 6.49 5.40 15.76
N ILE A 83 5.44 4.77 15.21
CA ILE A 83 5.41 4.41 13.78
C ILE A 83 5.40 5.68 12.93
N ARG A 84 4.54 6.66 13.28
CA ARG A 84 4.47 7.96 12.62
C ARG A 84 5.84 8.63 12.54
N ASP A 85 6.56 8.68 13.66
CA ASP A 85 7.85 9.36 13.73
C ASP A 85 8.96 8.60 13.00
N ALA A 86 8.82 7.28 12.86
CA ALA A 86 9.71 6.44 12.05
C ALA A 86 9.44 6.56 10.53
N ILE A 87 8.31 7.12 10.11
CA ILE A 87 7.99 7.35 8.70
C ILE A 87 8.72 8.60 8.22
N THR A 88 9.91 8.39 7.66
CA THR A 88 10.74 9.44 7.04
C THR A 88 10.89 9.23 5.53
N PRO A 89 11.30 10.25 4.76
CA PRO A 89 11.52 10.09 3.31
C PRO A 89 12.53 8.99 2.97
N GLU A 90 13.55 8.79 3.81
CA GLU A 90 14.58 7.76 3.64
C GLU A 90 13.97 6.36 3.57
N LEU A 91 12.83 6.13 4.24
CA LEU A 91 12.08 4.88 4.19
C LEU A 91 11.70 4.49 2.75
N TYR A 92 11.53 5.45 1.85
CA TYR A 92 11.09 5.23 0.46
C TYR A 92 12.24 5.29 -0.55
N VAL A 93 13.48 5.53 -0.10
CA VAL A 93 14.66 5.50 -0.97
C VAL A 93 15.12 4.05 -1.14
N ASN A 94 15.24 3.59 -2.39
CA ASN A 94 15.54 2.21 -2.73
C ASN A 94 17.07 1.96 -2.70
N THR A 95 17.64 1.84 -1.51
CA THR A 95 19.06 1.47 -1.30
C THR A 95 19.16 0.08 -0.64
N PRO A 96 20.28 -0.64 -0.81
CA PRO A 96 20.51 -1.92 -0.12
C PRO A 96 20.35 -1.84 1.40
N ASP A 97 20.80 -0.73 2.02
CA ASP A 97 20.72 -0.52 3.47
C ASP A 97 19.28 -0.24 3.96
N ASN A 98 18.42 0.34 3.10
CA ASN A 98 17.02 0.66 3.43
C ASN A 98 16.07 -0.55 3.33
N GLN A 99 16.57 -1.74 3.01
CA GLN A 99 15.81 -2.99 3.06
C GLN A 99 15.71 -3.59 4.47
N ALA A 100 16.60 -3.23 5.42
CA ALA A 100 16.59 -3.81 6.78
C ALA A 100 15.69 -3.05 7.78
N ILE A 101 15.51 -1.74 7.60
CA ILE A 101 14.63 -0.87 8.40
C ILE A 101 13.13 -1.25 8.32
N PRO A 102 12.55 -1.61 7.16
CA PRO A 102 11.15 -2.06 7.09
C PRO A 102 10.88 -3.29 7.94
N ASP A 103 11.80 -4.26 7.93
CA ASP A 103 11.56 -5.56 8.54
C ASP A 103 11.44 -5.44 10.07
N SER A 104 12.22 -4.57 10.70
CA SER A 104 12.12 -4.35 12.15
C SER A 104 10.83 -3.62 12.54
N LEU A 105 10.39 -2.64 11.75
CA LEU A 105 9.18 -1.87 11.99
C LEU A 105 7.92 -2.73 11.76
N GLU A 106 7.89 -3.46 10.63
CA GLU A 106 6.82 -4.39 10.29
C GLU A 106 6.71 -5.53 11.32
N ASN A 107 7.84 -6.11 11.76
CA ASN A 107 7.82 -7.13 12.82
C ASN A 107 7.34 -6.57 14.16
N SER A 108 7.68 -5.32 14.49
CA SER A 108 7.18 -4.67 15.69
C SER A 108 5.66 -4.48 15.63
N VAL A 109 5.12 -4.09 14.47
CA VAL A 109 3.67 -4.01 14.25
C VAL A 109 3.01 -5.37 14.42
N LYS A 110 3.58 -6.44 13.84
CA LYS A 110 3.04 -7.81 13.99
C LYS A 110 2.99 -8.25 15.45
N GLN A 111 4.08 -8.05 16.20
CA GLN A 111 4.12 -8.42 17.62
C GLN A 111 3.12 -7.62 18.45
N ARG A 112 3.02 -6.31 18.20
CA ARG A 112 2.10 -5.42 18.91
C ARG A 112 0.64 -5.68 18.57
N ALA A 113 0.33 -6.01 17.32
CA ALA A 113 -1.03 -6.40 16.92
C ALA A 113 -1.55 -7.60 17.73
N VAL A 114 -0.68 -8.59 18.02
CA VAL A 114 -1.05 -9.72 18.91
C VAL A 114 -1.28 -9.25 20.35
N VAL A 115 -0.40 -8.40 20.89
CA VAL A 115 -0.52 -7.88 22.27
C VAL A 115 -1.78 -7.04 22.45
N TYR A 116 -2.09 -6.18 21.48
CA TYR A 116 -3.25 -5.29 21.47
C TYR A 116 -4.52 -5.96 20.96
N SER A 117 -4.44 -7.23 20.55
CA SER A 117 -5.58 -7.98 20.00
C SER A 117 -6.24 -7.29 18.80
N TRP A 118 -5.45 -6.58 17.98
CA TRP A 118 -5.93 -5.98 16.74
C TRP A 118 -6.39 -7.07 15.78
N SER A 119 -7.55 -6.85 15.16
CA SER A 119 -8.02 -7.75 14.11
C SER A 119 -7.15 -7.59 12.85
N GLU A 120 -7.21 -8.57 11.96
CA GLU A 120 -6.57 -8.47 10.65
C GLU A 120 -7.10 -7.25 9.85
N GLU A 121 -8.39 -6.94 10.00
CA GLU A 121 -9.00 -5.76 9.39
C GLU A 121 -8.43 -4.46 9.94
N ASP A 122 -8.16 -4.40 11.26
CA ASP A 122 -7.53 -3.25 11.89
C ASP A 122 -6.10 -3.07 11.38
N VAL A 123 -5.31 -4.15 11.32
CA VAL A 123 -3.94 -4.08 10.78
C VAL A 123 -3.93 -3.63 9.32
N LEU A 124 -4.85 -4.15 8.50
CA LEU A 124 -5.05 -3.71 7.11
C LEU A 124 -5.42 -2.23 7.02
N TYR A 125 -6.39 -1.81 7.82
CA TYR A 125 -6.85 -0.43 7.88
C TYR A 125 -5.75 0.53 8.35
N TYR A 126 -4.95 0.14 9.34
CA TYR A 126 -3.94 1.00 9.93
C TYR A 126 -2.73 1.16 9.02
N PHE A 127 -2.28 0.10 8.34
CA PHE A 127 -0.95 0.08 7.73
C PHE A 127 -0.86 -0.38 6.28
N ALA A 128 -1.96 -0.84 5.65
CA ALA A 128 -1.97 -1.21 4.23
C ALA A 128 -2.67 -0.21 3.33
N LEU A 129 -3.56 0.65 3.84
CA LEU A 129 -4.29 1.59 3.00
C LEU A 129 -4.39 2.99 3.62
N PRO A 130 -4.19 4.07 2.84
CA PRO A 130 -4.31 5.44 3.34
C PRO A 130 -5.77 5.92 3.51
N HIS A 131 -6.74 5.06 3.22
CA HIS A 131 -8.17 5.33 3.37
C HIS A 131 -8.57 5.55 4.84
N SER A 132 -9.67 6.28 5.06
CA SER A 132 -10.43 6.24 6.31
C SER A 132 -11.20 4.91 6.43
N ARG A 133 -11.69 4.59 7.65
CA ARG A 133 -12.38 3.32 7.91
C ARG A 133 -13.63 3.19 7.05
N THR A 134 -14.39 4.27 6.90
CA THR A 134 -15.58 4.32 6.02
C THR A 134 -15.23 4.04 4.57
N GLN A 135 -14.19 4.69 4.04
CA GLN A 135 -13.75 4.48 2.67
C GLN A 135 -13.26 3.04 2.43
N LEU A 136 -12.61 2.43 3.41
CA LEU A 136 -12.19 1.02 3.33
C LEU A 136 -13.41 0.08 3.28
N ILE A 137 -14.41 0.31 4.13
CA ILE A 137 -15.65 -0.48 4.14
C ILE A 137 -16.37 -0.34 2.80
N ASP A 138 -16.52 0.88 2.29
CA ASP A 138 -17.15 1.14 0.98
C ASP A 138 -16.41 0.41 -0.15
N TYR A 139 -15.08 0.37 -0.10
CA TYR A 139 -14.27 -0.38 -1.06
C TYR A 139 -14.55 -1.89 -0.98
N ILE A 140 -14.48 -2.48 0.22
CA ILE A 140 -14.73 -3.93 0.44
C ILE A 140 -16.15 -4.29 -0.02
N GLN A 141 -17.14 -3.43 0.20
CA GLN A 141 -18.51 -3.68 -0.22
C GLN A 141 -18.70 -3.57 -1.74
N LYS A 142 -18.01 -2.64 -2.40
CA LYS A 142 -18.05 -2.51 -3.87
C LYS A 142 -17.39 -3.71 -4.55
N SER A 143 -16.22 -4.14 -4.09
CA SER A 143 -15.52 -5.29 -4.65
C SER A 143 -16.31 -6.60 -4.52
N ASN A 144 -17.03 -6.79 -3.40
CA ASN A 144 -17.89 -7.96 -3.21
C ASN A 144 -19.16 -7.94 -4.08
N LYS A 145 -19.68 -6.76 -4.45
CA LYS A 145 -20.86 -6.63 -5.33
C LYS A 145 -20.54 -6.82 -6.81
N GLU A 146 -19.30 -6.58 -7.22
CA GLU A 146 -18.80 -6.83 -8.58
C GLU A 146 -18.28 -8.28 -8.77
N GLY A 147 -18.45 -9.14 -7.75
CA GLY A 147 -18.18 -10.57 -7.78
C GLY A 147 -19.10 -11.33 -8.74
N GLY A 148 -18.84 -11.20 -10.04
CA GLY A 148 -19.60 -11.83 -11.11
C GLY A 148 -18.95 -11.69 -12.47
N GLY A 149 -17.64 -11.92 -12.57
CA GLY A 149 -16.95 -11.97 -13.85
C GLY A 149 -15.48 -11.61 -13.76
N THR A 150 -14.66 -12.50 -13.23
CA THR A 150 -13.24 -12.48 -13.56
C THR A 150 -13.10 -12.77 -15.05
N SER A 151 -12.96 -11.71 -15.85
CA SER A 151 -12.34 -11.83 -17.15
C SER A 151 -10.91 -12.29 -16.93
N ALA A 152 -10.73 -13.62 -16.93
CA ALA A 152 -9.45 -14.27 -17.16
C ALA A 152 -8.85 -13.66 -18.44
N GLY A 153 -7.79 -12.85 -18.32
CA GLY A 153 -7.12 -12.32 -19.51
C GLY A 153 -6.21 -11.12 -19.32
N VAL A 154 -6.29 -10.41 -18.20
CA VAL A 154 -5.29 -9.37 -17.87
C VAL A 154 -4.44 -9.95 -16.75
N ASN A 155 -3.18 -10.27 -17.07
CA ASN A 155 -2.16 -10.51 -16.06
C ASN A 155 -1.88 -9.16 -15.38
N ASP A 156 -2.83 -8.71 -14.56
CA ASP A 156 -2.69 -7.44 -13.88
C ASP A 156 -1.68 -7.63 -12.76
N CYS A 157 -0.51 -7.03 -12.93
CA CYS A 157 0.57 -7.11 -11.97
C CYS A 157 0.32 -6.16 -10.78
N SER A 158 -0.94 -5.80 -10.49
CA SER A 158 -1.42 -4.98 -9.38
C SER A 158 -1.53 -5.81 -8.10
N CYS A 159 -1.44 -5.16 -6.94
CA CYS A 159 -1.60 -5.86 -5.67
C CYS A 159 -3.09 -6.26 -5.57
N ASN A 160 -3.42 -7.55 -5.64
CA ASN A 160 -4.80 -7.99 -5.51
C ASN A 160 -5.30 -7.84 -4.06
N PHE A 161 -5.87 -6.70 -3.66
CA PHE A 161 -6.38 -6.49 -2.29
C PHE A 161 -7.60 -7.35 -1.93
N SER A 162 -8.32 -7.89 -2.92
CA SER A 162 -9.40 -8.87 -2.67
C SER A 162 -8.85 -10.25 -2.23
N MET A 163 -7.57 -10.51 -2.51
CA MET A 163 -6.86 -11.74 -2.12
C MET A 163 -5.61 -11.50 -1.24
N ASN A 164 -5.21 -10.25 -0.98
CA ASN A 164 -3.93 -9.91 -0.36
C ASN A 164 -4.01 -9.55 1.13
N ARG A 165 -4.06 -10.64 1.90
CA ARG A 165 -3.38 -10.82 3.20
C ARG A 165 -1.86 -10.90 3.05
N CYS A 166 -1.33 -10.25 2.04
CA CYS A 166 -0.02 -10.53 1.51
C CYS A 166 0.98 -9.59 2.18
N ARG A 167 1.77 -10.16 3.09
CA ARG A 167 2.86 -9.59 3.91
C ARG A 167 2.54 -9.04 5.29
N MET A 168 1.36 -8.51 5.60
CA MET A 168 1.19 -7.95 6.96
C MET A 168 1.02 -8.97 8.08
N LEU A 169 0.48 -10.17 7.82
CA LEU A 169 0.32 -11.20 8.87
C LEU A 169 0.76 -12.61 8.43
N ASP A 170 0.89 -12.88 7.14
CA ASP A 170 1.23 -14.21 6.64
C ASP A 170 2.48 -14.13 5.72
N TYR A 171 3.48 -14.98 6.01
CA TYR A 171 4.84 -15.00 5.46
C TYR A 171 4.90 -15.53 4.02
N ARG A 172 4.14 -14.87 3.16
CA ARG A 172 3.77 -15.32 1.83
C ARG A 172 4.66 -14.61 0.81
N ILE A 173 5.61 -15.35 0.26
CA ILE A 173 6.67 -14.86 -0.62
C ILE A 173 6.07 -14.65 -2.02
N CYS A 174 6.22 -13.44 -2.57
CA CYS A 174 5.89 -13.15 -3.96
C CYS A 174 6.69 -14.09 -4.88
N ALA A 175 6.01 -14.97 -5.60
CA ALA A 175 6.62 -15.92 -6.52
C ALA A 175 6.54 -15.39 -7.96
N ASN A 176 7.68 -15.43 -8.65
CA ASN A 176 7.90 -14.78 -9.93
C ASN A 176 7.28 -15.58 -11.10
N TYR A 177 6.22 -15.07 -11.73
CA TYR A 177 5.53 -15.69 -12.87
C TYR A 177 5.60 -14.87 -14.18
N GLY A 178 6.61 -14.02 -14.35
CA GLY A 178 6.85 -13.31 -15.62
C GLY A 178 6.19 -11.94 -15.76
N CYS A 179 5.78 -11.33 -14.65
CA CYS A 179 5.40 -9.91 -14.57
C CYS A 179 6.64 -9.02 -14.37
N ASN A 180 6.57 -7.75 -14.80
CA ASN A 180 7.55 -6.75 -14.36
C ASN A 180 7.27 -6.41 -12.90
N VAL A 181 8.28 -6.60 -12.05
CA VAL A 181 8.20 -6.26 -10.64
C VAL A 181 8.16 -4.74 -10.49
N LEU A 182 7.06 -4.21 -9.96
CA LEU A 182 6.95 -2.82 -9.57
C LEU A 182 7.66 -2.65 -8.22
N PRO A 183 8.54 -1.65 -8.05
CA PRO A 183 9.46 -1.59 -6.90
C PRO A 183 8.79 -1.23 -5.57
N SER A 184 7.55 -0.75 -5.59
CA SER A 184 6.77 -0.36 -4.41
C SER A 184 5.27 -0.48 -4.71
N GLY A 185 4.40 -0.25 -3.73
CA GLY A 185 2.93 -0.22 -3.90
C GLY A 185 2.16 -1.33 -3.19
N CYS A 186 2.83 -2.34 -2.61
CA CYS A 186 2.19 -3.41 -1.83
C CYS A 186 2.60 -3.39 -0.35
N GLY A 187 1.85 -4.12 0.49
CA GLY A 187 2.25 -4.44 1.85
C GLY A 187 2.31 -3.24 2.80
N PHE A 188 3.07 -3.40 3.89
CA PHE A 188 3.23 -2.38 4.92
C PHE A 188 3.69 -1.06 4.32
N LEU A 189 2.90 -0.01 4.52
CA LEU A 189 3.14 1.35 4.05
C LEU A 189 3.41 1.47 2.53
N PHE A 190 2.87 0.54 1.72
CA PHE A 190 3.13 0.45 0.27
C PHE A 190 4.61 0.31 -0.11
N ARG A 191 5.42 -0.30 0.74
CA ARG A 191 6.86 -0.47 0.46
C ARG A 191 7.21 -1.76 -0.26
N GLY A 192 6.36 -2.77 -0.17
CA GLY A 192 6.55 -4.04 -0.84
C GLY A 192 6.53 -3.88 -2.36
N SER A 193 7.43 -4.59 -3.02
CA SER A 193 7.36 -4.78 -4.46
C SER A 193 6.12 -5.61 -4.84
N CYS A 194 5.59 -5.36 -6.04
CA CYS A 194 4.44 -6.05 -6.59
C CYS A 194 4.81 -6.77 -7.88
N ASP A 195 4.58 -8.08 -7.94
CA ASP A 195 4.76 -8.90 -9.14
C ASP A 195 3.46 -9.56 -9.61
N GLY A 196 2.31 -9.11 -9.10
CA GLY A 196 0.99 -9.54 -9.56
C GLY A 196 0.42 -10.79 -8.92
N ASN A 197 1.12 -11.43 -7.97
CA ASN A 197 0.57 -12.59 -7.27
C ASN A 197 1.01 -12.64 -5.80
N CYS A 198 0.16 -13.23 -5.00
CA CYS A 198 0.35 -13.39 -3.56
C CYS A 198 0.02 -14.81 -3.15
N PHE A 199 1.01 -15.47 -2.56
CA PHE A 199 1.01 -16.91 -2.37
C PHE A 199 1.13 -17.34 -0.95
#